data_AF-A0AAV4EFH1-F1
#
_entry.id   AF-A0AAV4EFH1-F1
#
_cell.length_a   1.000
_cell.length_b   1.000
_cell.length_c   1.000
_cell.angle_alpha   90.00
_cell.angle_beta   90.00
_cell.angle_gamma   90.00
#
_symmetry.space_group_name_H-M   'P 1'
#
loop_
_entity.id
_entity.type
_entity.pdbx_description
1 polymer ?
#
loop_
_entity_poly.entity_id
_entity_poly.type
_entity_poly.pdbx_seq_one_letter_code
_entity_poly.pdbx_strand_id
1 'polypeptide(L)'
;MLQTLGLALLCFSACQAVLQHHFMDCDGNDDIWGILRRCCDSDQLPKGCQCFDISDMTDFTNSMYHKPECPETLNIQFYFYDRAHTTTSVKITAGQANIASTPFDGSRKTMFIAHGFTDFGPAPWMLEMKDELLAVVGF
;
A
#
# COMPACT_ATOMS: atom_id res chain seq x y z
N MET A 1 -48.03 31.51 36.80
CA MET A 1 -48.83 31.67 35.58
C MET A 1 -48.09 32.66 34.67
N LEU A 2 -47.17 32.18 33.83
CA LEU A 2 -46.80 32.79 32.55
C LEU A 2 -46.01 31.75 31.72
N GLN A 3 -46.25 31.78 30.41
CA GLN A 3 -46.07 30.70 29.44
C GLN A 3 -44.64 30.57 28.86
N THR A 4 -44.35 29.34 28.45
CA THR A 4 -43.44 28.81 27.41
C THR A 4 -42.72 29.75 26.44
N LEU A 5 -41.41 29.56 26.25
CA LEU A 5 -40.61 29.70 25.01
C LEU A 5 -39.17 29.24 25.37
N GLY A 6 -38.75 28.01 25.12
CA GLY A 6 -38.28 27.54 23.81
C GLY A 6 -36.75 27.60 23.76
N LEU A 7 -36.05 26.50 24.10
CA LEU A 7 -34.68 26.22 23.65
C LEU A 7 -34.39 24.71 23.74
N ALA A 8 -35.10 23.94 22.91
CA ALA A 8 -34.72 22.57 22.60
C ALA A 8 -33.85 22.61 21.34
N LEU A 9 -32.56 22.87 21.49
CA LEU A 9 -31.47 22.66 20.52
C LEU A 9 -30.22 22.83 21.38
N LEU A 10 -29.51 21.76 21.78
CA LEU A 10 -28.38 21.22 21.03
C LEU A 10 -28.15 19.78 21.51
N CYS A 11 -28.94 18.85 21.01
CA CYS A 11 -28.55 17.45 20.95
C CYS A 11 -28.17 17.16 19.50
N PHE A 12 -26.99 17.64 19.09
CA PHE A 12 -26.34 17.17 17.88
C PHE A 12 -24.84 17.05 18.16
N SER A 13 -24.45 15.82 18.49
CA SER A 13 -23.27 15.22 17.90
C SER A 13 -21.95 15.97 18.08
N ALA A 14 -21.42 16.01 19.30
CA ALA A 14 -19.96 15.88 19.48
C ALA A 14 -19.58 14.39 19.50
N CYS A 15 -20.07 13.65 18.51
CA CYS A 15 -19.63 12.32 18.16
C CYS A 15 -19.31 12.36 16.67
N GLN A 16 -18.29 13.15 16.29
CA GLN A 16 -17.74 13.05 14.94
C GLN A 16 -16.22 13.10 14.99
N ALA A 17 -15.68 11.95 14.58
CA ALA A 17 -14.35 11.73 14.08
C ALA A 17 -13.22 12.03 15.06
N VAL A 18 -12.89 11.01 15.85
CA VAL A 18 -11.49 10.58 15.91
C VAL A 18 -10.93 10.72 14.49
N LEU A 19 -9.90 11.54 14.32
CA LEU A 19 -9.11 11.67 13.10
C LEU A 19 -8.42 10.32 12.82
N GLN A 20 -9.20 9.30 12.46
CA GLN A 20 -8.71 8.19 11.67
C GLN A 20 -8.72 8.67 10.23
N HIS A 21 -7.83 9.61 9.89
CA HIS A 21 -7.39 9.70 8.51
C HIS A 21 -6.68 8.38 8.24
N HIS A 22 -7.44 7.39 7.78
CA HIS A 22 -6.86 6.18 7.25
C HIS A 22 -5.92 6.62 6.13
N PHE A 23 -4.70 6.09 6.15
CA PHE A 23 -3.66 6.30 5.13
C PHE A 23 -4.17 6.24 3.67
N MET A 24 -5.32 5.60 3.45
CA MET A 24 -5.93 5.34 2.14
C MET A 24 -7.05 6.32 1.77
N ASP A 25 -7.43 7.26 2.63
CA ASP A 25 -8.66 8.04 2.51
C ASP A 25 -8.38 9.55 2.65
N CYS A 26 -7.98 10.21 1.56
CA CYS A 26 -7.91 11.67 1.51
C CYS A 26 -9.02 12.23 0.60
N ASP A 27 -9.89 13.08 1.14
CA ASP A 27 -10.84 13.90 0.38
C ASP A 27 -10.06 15.03 -0.30
N GLY A 28 -9.30 14.71 -1.35
CA GLY A 28 -8.41 15.69 -1.98
C GLY A 28 -7.93 15.21 -3.34
N ASN A 29 -8.52 15.79 -4.38
CA ASN A 29 -7.94 15.81 -5.72
C ASN A 29 -6.63 16.62 -5.70
N ASP A 30 -5.75 16.40 -6.67
CA ASP A 30 -4.44 17.06 -6.82
C ASP A 30 -4.53 18.58 -7.13
N ASP A 31 -5.65 19.23 -6.78
CA ASP A 31 -5.91 20.66 -6.99
C ASP A 31 -5.10 21.52 -5.98
N ILE A 32 -5.71 22.48 -5.27
CA ILE A 32 -4.99 23.43 -4.39
C ILE A 32 -4.09 22.75 -3.34
N TRP A 33 -4.39 21.49 -2.97
CA TRP A 33 -3.60 20.67 -2.04
C TRP A 33 -2.61 19.70 -2.71
N GLY A 34 -2.51 19.68 -4.05
CA GLY A 34 -1.65 18.77 -4.83
C GLY A 34 -0.13 18.93 -4.58
N ILE A 35 0.28 20.00 -3.89
CA ILE A 35 1.67 20.15 -3.45
C ILE A 35 2.01 19.12 -2.35
N LEU A 36 1.10 18.90 -1.40
CA LEU A 36 1.30 18.04 -0.24
C LEU A 36 0.62 16.68 -0.37
N ARG A 37 -0.32 16.54 -1.29
CA ARG A 37 -1.07 15.31 -1.50
C ARG A 37 -0.88 14.81 -2.93
N ARG A 38 -0.92 13.48 -3.08
CA ARG A 38 -1.03 12.81 -4.37
C ARG A 38 -2.08 11.73 -4.28
N CYS A 39 -3.01 11.75 -5.23
CA CYS A 39 -3.93 10.67 -5.47
C CYS A 39 -3.44 9.81 -6.65
N CYS A 40 -3.24 8.51 -6.42
CA CYS A 40 -2.95 7.56 -7.49
C CYS A 40 -4.19 6.71 -7.77
N ASP A 41 -4.74 6.85 -8.97
CA ASP A 41 -5.97 6.14 -9.37
C ASP A 41 -5.81 4.63 -9.19
N SER A 42 -6.81 4.01 -8.57
CA SER A 42 -6.82 2.57 -8.33
C SER A 42 -8.24 2.02 -8.26
N ASP A 43 -8.62 1.27 -9.30
CA ASP A 43 -9.91 0.57 -9.38
C ASP A 43 -10.09 -0.51 -8.29
N GLN A 44 -8.99 -0.89 -7.61
CA GLN A 44 -8.99 -1.91 -6.56
C GLN A 44 -9.31 -1.34 -5.17
N LEU A 45 -9.22 -0.01 -4.98
CA LEU A 45 -9.39 0.62 -3.67
C LEU A 45 -10.82 1.15 -3.49
N PRO A 46 -11.39 1.09 -2.27
CA PRO A 46 -12.78 1.48 -2.02
C PRO A 46 -13.15 2.91 -2.45
N LYS A 47 -12.17 3.81 -2.54
CA LYS A 47 -12.35 5.21 -2.97
C LYS A 47 -11.70 5.53 -4.32
N GLY A 48 -11.27 4.51 -5.06
CA GLY A 48 -10.67 4.70 -6.38
C GLY A 48 -9.27 5.31 -6.35
N CYS A 49 -8.65 5.45 -5.18
CA CYS A 49 -7.40 6.21 -5.02
C CYS A 49 -6.51 5.65 -3.90
N GLN A 50 -5.21 5.57 -4.16
CA GLN A 50 -4.17 5.42 -3.15
C GLN A 50 -3.60 6.82 -2.82
N CYS A 51 -3.83 7.28 -1.59
CA CYS A 51 -3.44 8.62 -1.18
C CYS A 51 -2.05 8.64 -0.50
N PHE A 52 -1.23 9.61 -0.87
CA PHE A 52 0.00 9.95 -0.16
C PHE A 52 -0.07 11.41 0.31
N ASP A 53 -0.19 11.62 1.62
CA ASP A 53 -0.22 12.94 2.26
C ASP A 53 1.08 13.18 3.01
N ILE A 54 1.87 14.13 2.54
CA ILE A 54 3.16 14.53 3.13
C ILE A 54 3.08 15.87 3.87
N SER A 55 1.88 16.32 4.24
CA SER A 55 1.71 17.48 5.10
C SER A 55 2.22 17.21 6.52
N ASP A 56 2.44 18.27 7.29
CA ASP A 56 2.90 18.19 8.69
C ASP A 56 1.91 17.48 9.64
N MET A 57 0.74 17.06 9.14
CA MET A 57 -0.27 16.31 9.89
C MET A 57 -0.10 14.78 9.76
N THR A 58 0.96 14.30 9.12
CA THR A 58 1.22 12.85 8.91
C THR A 58 2.59 12.43 9.44
N ASP A 59 2.83 11.11 9.47
CA ASP A 59 4.11 10.54 9.91
C ASP A 59 5.24 10.71 8.89
N PHE A 60 4.99 11.31 7.71
CA PHE A 60 5.96 11.49 6.63
C PHE A 60 6.85 12.72 6.83
N THR A 61 7.51 12.81 7.99
CA THR A 61 8.27 13.99 8.43
C THR A 61 9.63 14.19 7.73
N ASN A 62 10.06 13.24 6.91
CA ASN A 62 11.35 13.23 6.21
C ASN A 62 11.21 13.22 4.68
N SER A 63 10.01 13.52 4.16
CA SER A 63 9.73 13.51 2.73
C SER A 63 10.42 14.65 1.96
N MET A 64 10.78 15.76 2.61
CA MET A 64 11.32 16.97 1.97
C MET A 64 10.46 17.40 0.76
N TYR A 65 9.14 17.36 0.89
CA TYR A 65 8.19 17.65 -0.18
C TYR A 65 8.18 16.65 -1.36
N HIS A 66 8.96 15.57 -1.29
CA HIS A 66 8.91 14.48 -2.25
C HIS A 66 7.77 13.51 -1.91
N LYS A 67 6.89 13.31 -2.88
CA LYS A 67 5.81 12.33 -2.79
C LYS A 67 6.24 11.04 -3.49
N PRO A 68 5.79 9.87 -3.01
CA PRO A 68 5.94 8.62 -3.76
C PRO A 68 5.34 8.73 -5.16
N GLU A 69 5.97 8.09 -6.15
CA GLU A 69 5.38 7.93 -7.48
C GLU A 69 4.19 6.98 -7.46
N CYS A 70 3.28 7.12 -8.43
CA CYS A 70 2.15 6.22 -8.54
C CYS A 70 2.60 4.79 -8.90
N PRO A 71 1.85 3.75 -8.47
CA PRO A 71 2.22 2.36 -8.69
C PRO A 71 2.56 2.03 -10.16
N GLU A 72 1.82 2.62 -11.11
CA GLU A 72 2.00 2.45 -12.55
C GLU A 72 3.36 2.98 -13.02
N THR A 73 3.81 4.11 -12.44
CA THR A 73 5.12 4.70 -12.72
C THR A 73 6.25 3.91 -12.09
N LEU A 74 6.04 3.40 -10.87
CA LEU A 74 7.02 2.55 -10.17
C LEU A 74 7.20 1.19 -10.88
N ASN A 75 6.16 0.73 -11.60
CA ASN A 75 6.17 -0.50 -12.40
C ASN A 75 6.72 -1.70 -11.60
N ILE A 76 6.24 -1.88 -10.37
CA ILE A 76 6.71 -2.92 -9.45
C ILE A 76 6.45 -4.31 -10.03
N GLN A 77 7.46 -5.16 -10.02
CA GLN A 77 7.39 -6.53 -10.53
C GLN A 77 7.59 -7.53 -9.40
N PHE A 78 6.73 -8.56 -9.35
CA PHE A 78 6.90 -9.68 -8.42
C PHE A 78 7.34 -10.92 -9.21
N TYR A 79 8.54 -11.39 -8.91
CA TYR A 79 9.11 -12.62 -9.46
C TYR A 79 9.05 -13.72 -8.40
N PHE A 80 8.26 -14.76 -8.67
CA PHE A 80 8.11 -15.90 -7.78
C PHE A 80 9.05 -17.03 -8.16
N TYR A 81 9.64 -17.62 -7.13
CA TYR A 81 10.48 -18.80 -7.21
C TYR A 81 10.01 -19.80 -6.16
N ASP A 82 10.08 -21.08 -6.49
CA ASP A 82 9.90 -22.18 -5.56
C ASP A 82 10.98 -23.23 -5.76
N ARG A 83 10.95 -24.30 -4.95
CA ARG A 83 11.93 -25.38 -5.05
C ARG A 83 11.85 -26.17 -6.36
N ALA A 84 10.73 -26.09 -7.09
CA ALA A 84 10.57 -26.74 -8.39
C ALA A 84 11.07 -25.85 -9.55
N HIS A 85 11.11 -24.53 -9.35
CA HIS A 85 11.43 -23.51 -10.34
C HIS A 85 12.46 -22.51 -9.76
N THR A 86 13.65 -23.00 -9.44
CA THR A 86 14.71 -22.17 -8.84
C THR A 86 15.39 -21.25 -9.85
N THR A 87 15.46 -21.66 -11.13
CA THR A 87 16.17 -20.93 -12.19
C THR A 87 15.28 -20.00 -13.00
N THR A 88 14.00 -20.31 -13.10
CA THR A 88 13.03 -19.55 -13.89
C THR A 88 11.97 -18.98 -12.99
N SER A 89 11.79 -17.67 -13.01
CA SER A 89 10.72 -17.02 -12.26
C SER A 89 9.37 -17.15 -12.95
N VAL A 90 8.31 -17.17 -12.14
CA VAL A 90 6.96 -16.90 -12.58
C VAL A 90 6.61 -15.47 -12.17
N LYS A 91 6.22 -14.62 -13.12
CA LYS A 91 5.74 -13.28 -12.80
C LYS A 91 4.35 -13.40 -12.15
N ILE A 92 4.19 -12.83 -10.97
CA ILE A 92 2.92 -12.82 -10.23
C ILE A 92 2.33 -11.41 -10.22
N THR A 93 1.01 -11.35 -10.35
CA THR A 93 0.22 -10.14 -10.18
C THR A 93 -0.75 -10.35 -9.01
N ALA A 94 -1.00 -9.30 -8.23
CA ALA A 94 -1.95 -9.35 -7.12
C ALA A 94 -3.38 -9.71 -7.61
N GLY A 95 -4.17 -10.29 -6.72
CA GLY A 95 -5.55 -10.73 -6.99
C GLY A 95 -5.69 -12.25 -6.98
N GLN A 96 -6.74 -12.73 -6.33
CA GLN A 96 -6.96 -14.17 -6.11
C GLN A 96 -6.93 -14.98 -7.40
N ALA A 97 -7.59 -14.51 -8.46
CA ALA A 97 -7.61 -15.19 -9.75
C ALA A 97 -6.22 -15.28 -10.41
N ASN A 98 -5.44 -14.20 -10.32
CA ASN A 98 -4.09 -14.13 -10.86
C ASN A 98 -3.16 -15.11 -10.12
N ILE A 99 -3.22 -15.12 -8.78
CA ILE A 99 -2.39 -15.99 -7.94
C ILE A 99 -2.80 -17.47 -8.10
N ALA A 100 -4.09 -17.78 -8.19
CA ALA A 100 -4.60 -19.15 -8.31
C ALA A 100 -4.13 -19.87 -9.59
N SER A 101 -3.77 -19.11 -10.63
CA SER A 101 -3.20 -19.66 -11.86
C SER A 101 -1.69 -19.93 -11.81
N THR A 102 -1.03 -19.63 -10.69
CA THR A 102 0.42 -19.80 -10.51
C THR A 102 0.73 -21.02 -9.64
N PRO A 103 1.99 -21.50 -9.60
CA PRO A 103 2.41 -22.56 -8.67
C PRO A 103 2.45 -22.14 -7.19
N PHE A 104 2.03 -20.92 -6.85
CA PHE A 104 2.02 -20.42 -5.48
C PHE A 104 1.14 -21.30 -4.56
N ASP A 105 1.71 -21.71 -3.44
CA ASP A 105 1.06 -22.53 -2.42
C ASP A 105 1.01 -21.76 -1.10
N GLY A 106 -0.17 -21.22 -0.77
CA GLY A 106 -0.39 -20.43 0.43
C GLY A 106 -0.24 -21.21 1.74
N SER A 107 -0.13 -22.54 1.70
CA SER A 107 0.17 -23.35 2.89
C SER A 107 1.66 -23.32 3.26
N ARG A 108 2.53 -22.83 2.37
CA ARG A 108 3.98 -22.76 2.58
C ARG A 108 4.39 -21.39 3.08
N LYS A 109 5.47 -21.36 3.86
CA LYS A 109 6.13 -20.11 4.26
C LYS A 109 6.55 -19.32 3.01
N THR A 110 6.10 -18.08 2.92
CA THR A 110 6.46 -17.15 1.84
C THR A 110 7.45 -16.13 2.37
N MET A 111 8.48 -15.83 1.59
CA MET A 111 9.50 -14.83 1.90
C MET A 111 9.61 -13.84 0.75
N PHE A 112 9.64 -12.55 1.05
CA PHE A 112 9.82 -11.48 0.07
C PHE A 112 11.24 -10.94 0.17
N ILE A 113 11.90 -10.78 -0.98
CA ILE A 113 13.20 -10.13 -1.10
C ILE A 113 12.97 -8.90 -1.97
N ALA A 114 13.29 -7.72 -1.44
CA ALA A 114 13.16 -6.45 -2.15
C ALA A 114 14.53 -5.77 -2.18
N HIS A 115 14.90 -5.24 -3.34
CA HIS A 115 16.09 -4.42 -3.46
C HIS A 115 15.87 -3.02 -2.89
N GLY A 116 16.97 -2.30 -2.70
CA GLY A 116 16.97 -0.95 -2.13
C GLY A 116 17.73 0.03 -3.01
N PHE A 117 18.58 0.84 -2.37
CA PHE A 117 19.27 1.98 -2.95
C PHE A 117 20.00 1.67 -4.27
N THR A 118 19.63 2.38 -5.34
CA THR A 118 20.21 2.33 -6.70
C THR A 118 20.18 0.98 -7.42
N ASP A 119 19.64 -0.06 -6.78
CA ASP A 119 19.64 -1.41 -7.30
C ASP A 119 18.34 -1.71 -8.04
N PHE A 120 18.26 -2.87 -8.70
CA PHE A 120 17.11 -3.35 -9.44
C PHE A 120 16.87 -4.84 -9.19
N GLY A 121 15.64 -5.31 -9.36
CA GLY A 121 15.38 -6.75 -9.46
C GLY A 121 15.70 -7.22 -10.89
N PRO A 122 16.41 -8.35 -11.14
CA PRO A 122 16.96 -9.39 -10.26
C PRO A 122 18.48 -9.27 -10.03
N ALA A 123 18.90 -8.47 -9.04
CA ALA A 123 20.32 -8.35 -8.69
C ALA A 123 20.93 -9.68 -8.22
N PRO A 124 22.24 -9.93 -8.44
CA PRO A 124 22.91 -11.18 -8.06
C PRO A 124 22.71 -11.60 -6.60
N TRP A 125 22.78 -10.65 -5.65
CA TRP A 125 22.61 -10.96 -4.22
C TRP A 125 21.18 -11.40 -3.88
N MET A 126 20.18 -10.90 -4.61
CA MET A 126 18.79 -11.32 -4.42
C MET A 126 18.60 -12.75 -4.89
N LEU A 127 19.22 -13.11 -6.02
CA LEU A 127 19.18 -14.47 -6.55
C LEU A 127 19.90 -15.46 -5.64
N GLU A 128 21.08 -15.08 -5.15
CA GLU A 128 21.83 -15.87 -4.16
C GLU A 128 21.03 -16.06 -2.87
N MET A 129 20.47 -14.98 -2.30
CA MET A 129 19.62 -15.06 -1.11
C MET A 129 18.40 -15.96 -1.34
N LYS A 130 17.74 -15.84 -2.50
CA LYS A 130 16.63 -16.72 -2.89
C LYS A 130 17.08 -18.18 -2.91
N ASP A 131 18.23 -18.51 -3.50
CA ASP A 131 18.73 -19.87 -3.58
C ASP A 131 19.03 -20.46 -2.20
N GLU A 132 19.69 -19.68 -1.33
CA GLU A 132 19.97 -20.09 0.05
C GLU A 132 18.67 -20.35 0.84
N LEU A 133 17.67 -19.46 0.72
CA LEU A 133 16.38 -19.63 1.40
C LEU A 133 15.60 -20.86 0.91
N LEU A 134 15.70 -21.19 -0.39
CA LEU A 134 15.04 -22.36 -0.96
C LEU A 134 15.76 -23.67 -0.63
N ALA A 135 17.09 -23.62 -0.45
CA ALA A 135 17.93 -24.76 -0.09
C ALA A 135 17.68 -25.26 1.35
N VAL A 136 17.19 -24.40 2.26
CA VAL A 136 16.85 -24.83 3.62
C VAL A 136 15.63 -25.77 3.61
N VAL A 137 15.83 -27.00 4.07
CA VAL A 137 14.78 -28.01 4.25
C VAL A 137 14.28 -27.96 5.70
N GLY A 138 13.03 -27.53 5.90
CA GLY A 138 12.32 -27.69 7.19
C GLY A 138 12.04 -26.41 7.97
N PHE A 139 11.02 -25.66 7.55
CA PHE A 139 10.28 -24.72 8.40
C PHE A 139 8.79 -25.01 8.29
#